data_AF-A0AAW2NXG6-F1
#
_entry.id   AF-A0AAW2NXG6-F1
#
_cell.length_a   1.000
_cell.length_b   1.000
_cell.length_c   1.000
_cell.angle_alpha   90.00
_cell.angle_beta   90.00
_cell.angle_gamma   90.00
#
_symmetry.space_group_name_H-M   'P 1'
#
loop_
_entity.id
_entity.type
_entity.pdbx_description
1 polymer ?
#
loop_
_entity_poly.entity_id
_entity_poly.type
_entity_poly.pdbx_seq_one_letter_code
_entity_poly.pdbx_strand_id
1 'polypeptide(L)'
;MERNRCSTELVGVLAQEETFWRQKTGIRWAKDGERNIRYFHSLVQKRRFRGTIFGIQHEGEYLTDPIAIKDSAAFFFQRLLTAEPVFPKEMDREHLEDGLTDEDRRSLCVMPTLEEVREAVQY
;
A
#
# COMPACT_ATOMS: atom_id res chain seq x y z
N MET A 1 -31.05 -30.29 -43.72
CA MET A 1 -31.87 -31.01 -42.71
C MET A 1 -31.08 -31.32 -41.46
N GLU A 2 -29.93 -32.01 -41.55
CA GLU A 2 -29.17 -32.47 -40.37
C GLU A 2 -28.53 -31.35 -39.52
N ARG A 3 -28.04 -30.28 -40.17
CA ARG A 3 -27.46 -29.13 -39.47
C ARG A 3 -28.44 -28.44 -38.52
N ASN A 4 -29.73 -28.40 -38.89
CA ASN A 4 -30.77 -27.81 -38.05
C ASN A 4 -31.12 -28.72 -36.88
N ARG A 5 -31.09 -30.05 -37.06
CA ARG A 5 -31.28 -31.03 -35.97
C ARG A 5 -30.17 -30.94 -34.92
N CYS A 6 -28.91 -30.92 -35.37
CA CYS A 6 -27.76 -30.77 -34.49
C CYS A 6 -27.82 -29.43 -33.74
N SER A 7 -28.22 -28.35 -34.42
CA SER A 7 -28.42 -27.04 -33.78
C SER A 7 -29.53 -27.06 -32.73
N THR A 8 -30.65 -27.76 -32.96
CA THR A 8 -31.74 -27.85 -31.99
C THR A 8 -31.39 -28.70 -30.77
N GLU A 9 -30.66 -29.80 -30.97
CA GLU A 9 -30.16 -30.63 -29.87
C GLU A 9 -29.14 -29.88 -29.02
N LEU A 10 -28.22 -29.15 -29.65
CA LEU A 10 -27.24 -28.33 -28.94
C LEU A 10 -27.91 -27.27 -28.04
N VAL A 11 -28.94 -26.58 -28.55
CA VAL A 11 -29.71 -25.60 -27.77
C VAL A 11 -30.41 -26.25 -26.58
N GLY A 12 -30.96 -27.46 -26.76
CA GLY A 12 -31.59 -28.21 -25.68
C GLY A 12 -30.61 -28.59 -24.56
N VAL A 13 -29.41 -29.06 -24.93
CA VAL A 13 -28.35 -29.41 -23.97
C VAL A 13 -27.86 -28.17 -23.22
N LEU A 14 -27.64 -27.06 -23.92
CA LEU A 14 -27.20 -25.80 -23.30
C LEU A 14 -28.22 -25.26 -22.30
N ALA A 15 -29.52 -25.36 -22.61
CA ALA A 15 -30.59 -24.94 -21.70
C ALA A 15 -30.65 -25.80 -20.42
N GLN A 16 -30.40 -27.11 -20.54
CA GLN A 16 -30.30 -28.02 -19.39
C GLN A 16 -29.07 -27.72 -18.53
N GLU A 17 -27.93 -27.45 -19.18
CA GLU A 17 -26.71 -27.08 -18.48
C GLU A 17 -26.89 -25.74 -17.73
N GLU A 18 -27.51 -24.75 -18.37
CA GLU A 18 -27.80 -23.46 -17.74
C GLU A 18 -28.71 -23.61 -16.51
N THR A 19 -29.78 -24.40 -16.61
CA THR A 19 -30.68 -24.67 -15.47
C THR A 19 -29.99 -25.43 -14.35
N PHE A 20 -29.15 -26.43 -14.68
CA PHE A 20 -28.33 -27.14 -13.71
C PHE A 20 -27.39 -26.19 -12.96
N TRP A 21 -26.65 -25.33 -13.67
CA TRP A 21 -25.74 -24.38 -13.04
C TRP A 21 -26.48 -23.32 -12.23
N ARG A 22 -27.65 -22.87 -12.67
CA ARG A 22 -28.50 -21.94 -11.91
C ARG A 22 -28.97 -22.54 -10.58
N GLN A 23 -29.42 -23.80 -10.59
CA GLN A 23 -29.79 -24.51 -9.36
C GLN A 23 -28.59 -24.73 -8.44
N LYS A 24 -27.47 -25.18 -9.00
CA LYS A 24 -26.23 -25.45 -8.24
C LYS A 24 -25.63 -24.19 -7.62
N THR A 25 -25.66 -23.07 -8.33
CA THR A 25 -25.23 -21.77 -7.80
C THR A 25 -26.19 -21.24 -6.75
N GLY A 26 -27.50 -21.41 -6.93
CA GLY A 26 -28.52 -21.06 -5.92
C GLY A 26 -28.35 -21.83 -4.60
N ILE A 27 -28.10 -23.13 -4.66
CA ILE A 27 -27.82 -23.98 -3.47
C ILE A 27 -26.52 -23.52 -2.78
N ARG A 28 -25.47 -23.26 -3.56
CA ARG A 28 -24.20 -22.76 -3.03
C ARG A 28 -24.34 -21.38 -2.40
N TRP A 29 -25.12 -20.48 -3.01
CA TRP A 29 -25.42 -19.16 -2.46
C TRP A 29 -26.27 -19.25 -1.18
N ALA A 30 -27.29 -20.12 -1.14
CA ALA A 30 -28.06 -20.34 0.08
C ALA A 30 -27.20 -20.91 1.23
N LYS A 31 -26.20 -21.75 0.91
CA LYS A 31 -25.30 -22.37 1.89
C LYS A 31 -24.15 -21.45 2.33
N ASP A 32 -23.59 -20.67 1.42
CA ASP A 32 -22.34 -19.92 1.59
C ASP A 32 -22.51 -18.40 1.50
N GLY A 33 -23.69 -17.89 1.14
CA GLY A 33 -23.96 -16.47 0.87
C GLY A 33 -23.63 -15.57 2.06
N GLU A 34 -24.07 -15.93 3.26
CA GLU A 34 -23.67 -15.22 4.49
C GLU A 34 -22.18 -15.39 4.82
N ARG A 35 -21.60 -16.53 4.43
CA ARG A 35 -20.21 -16.89 4.75
C ARG A 35 -19.21 -16.05 3.96
N ASN A 36 -19.53 -15.74 2.69
CA ASN A 36 -18.74 -14.82 1.87
C ASN A 36 -18.74 -13.39 2.42
N ILE A 37 -19.88 -12.93 2.95
CA ILE A 37 -20.00 -11.61 3.57
C ILE A 37 -19.16 -11.54 4.85
N ARG A 38 -19.26 -12.54 5.74
CA ARG A 38 -18.45 -12.62 6.96
C ARG A 38 -16.95 -12.70 6.68
N TYR A 39 -16.55 -13.44 5.65
CA TYR A 39 -15.16 -13.54 5.22
C TYR A 39 -14.64 -12.18 4.75
N PHE A 40 -15.38 -11.49 3.87
CA PHE A 40 -14.99 -10.17 3.38
C PHE A 40 -14.94 -9.13 4.50
N HIS A 41 -15.92 -9.10 5.39
CA HIS A 41 -15.90 -8.20 6.55
C HIS A 41 -14.72 -8.47 7.48
N SER A 42 -14.39 -9.75 7.73
CA SER A 42 -13.21 -10.14 8.52
C SER A 42 -11.91 -9.65 7.87
N LEU A 43 -11.79 -9.76 6.54
CA LEU A 43 -10.62 -9.24 5.82
C LEU A 43 -10.51 -7.71 5.92
N VAL A 44 -11.62 -7.00 5.73
CA VAL A 44 -11.66 -5.54 5.86
C VAL A 44 -11.31 -5.10 7.28
N GLN A 45 -11.86 -5.76 8.30
CA GLN A 45 -11.53 -5.49 9.70
C GLN A 45 -10.06 -5.75 9.99
N LYS A 46 -9.50 -6.87 9.53
CA LYS A 46 -8.07 -7.18 9.71
C LYS A 46 -7.18 -6.12 9.06
N ARG A 47 -7.54 -5.65 7.86
CA ARG A 47 -6.81 -4.58 7.17
C ARG A 47 -6.89 -3.26 7.94
N ARG A 48 -8.08 -2.90 8.44
CA ARG A 48 -8.27 -1.70 9.28
C ARG A 48 -7.45 -1.78 10.56
N PHE A 49 -7.53 -2.91 11.28
CA PHE A 49 -6.78 -3.15 12.51
C PHE A 49 -5.27 -2.99 12.30
N ARG A 50 -4.72 -3.57 11.22
CA ARG A 50 -3.29 -3.45 10.89
C ARG A 50 -2.83 -2.03 10.57
N GLY A 51 -3.71 -1.19 10.03
CA GLY A 51 -3.41 0.21 9.73
C GLY A 51 -3.77 1.18 10.85
N THR A 52 -4.36 0.70 11.95
CA THR A 52 -4.76 1.55 13.07
C THR A 52 -3.63 1.67 14.07
N ILE A 53 -3.27 2.90 14.41
CA ILE A 53 -2.37 3.20 15.52
C ILE A 53 -3.25 3.32 16.77
N PHE A 54 -3.14 2.36 17.69
CA PHE A 54 -3.98 2.29 18.89
C PHE A 54 -3.49 3.17 20.03
N GLY A 55 -2.20 3.54 20.01
CA GLY A 55 -1.66 4.47 20.97
C GLY A 55 -0.23 4.86 20.63
N ILE A 56 0.15 6.05 21.08
CA ILE A 56 1.49 6.59 20.94
C ILE A 56 1.93 7.19 22.27
N GLN A 57 3.23 7.20 22.53
CA GLN A 57 3.78 7.94 23.64
C GLN A 57 4.17 9.35 23.16
N HIS A 58 3.65 10.37 23.84
CA HIS A 58 3.96 11.77 23.57
C HIS A 58 4.35 12.44 24.88
N GLU A 59 5.59 12.93 24.98
CA GLU A 59 6.10 13.70 26.12
C GLU A 59 5.92 13.02 27.49
N GLY A 60 5.97 11.68 27.52
CA GLY A 60 5.82 10.87 28.74
C GLY A 60 4.38 10.43 29.03
N GLU A 61 3.39 10.96 28.32
CA GLU A 61 1.99 10.52 28.38
C GLU A 61 1.66 9.51 27.27
N TYR A 62 0.79 8.55 27.56
CA TYR A 62 0.35 7.56 26.58
C TYR A 62 -1.03 7.96 26.02
N LEU A 63 -1.05 8.40 24.76
CA LEU A 63 -2.26 8.82 24.07
C LEU A 63 -2.93 7.62 23.40
N THR A 64 -4.23 7.46 23.64
CA THR A 64 -5.09 6.43 23.01
C THR A 64 -6.23 7.02 22.20
N ASP A 65 -6.53 8.30 22.38
CA ASP A 65 -7.56 9.01 21.61
C ASP A 65 -7.10 9.22 20.16
N PRO A 66 -7.85 8.76 19.14
CA PRO A 66 -7.45 8.86 17.75
C PRO A 66 -7.22 10.30 17.27
N ILE A 67 -7.94 11.28 17.82
CA ILE A 67 -7.79 12.69 17.44
C ILE A 67 -6.47 13.21 18.01
N ALA A 68 -6.23 12.99 19.31
CA ALA A 68 -4.96 13.36 19.95
C ALA A 68 -3.74 12.70 19.27
N ILE A 69 -3.83 11.42 18.90
CA ILE A 69 -2.78 10.69 18.15
C ILE A 69 -2.48 11.41 16.82
N LYS A 70 -3.52 11.74 16.06
CA LYS A 70 -3.39 12.41 14.76
C LYS A 70 -2.73 13.78 14.90
N ASP A 71 -3.19 14.58 15.86
CA ASP A 71 -2.69 15.95 16.06
C ASP A 71 -1.25 15.95 16.55
N SER A 72 -0.90 15.06 17.49
CA SER A 72 0.47 14.84 17.94
C SER A 72 1.39 14.41 16.79
N ALA A 73 0.95 13.47 15.96
CA ALA A 73 1.73 13.02 14.80
C ALA A 73 1.95 14.14 13.78
N ALA A 74 0.90 14.90 13.47
CA ALA A 74 0.98 16.03 12.55
C ALA A 74 1.96 17.09 13.07
N PHE A 75 1.86 17.46 14.34
CA PHE A 75 2.77 18.42 14.98
C PHE A 75 4.22 17.94 14.96
N PHE A 76 4.46 16.67 15.31
CA PHE A 76 5.79 16.08 15.31
C PHE A 76 6.45 16.14 13.92
N PHE A 77 5.76 15.66 12.88
CA PHE A 77 6.33 15.65 11.53
C PHE A 77 6.43 17.04 10.92
N GLN A 78 5.49 17.94 11.22
CA GLN A 78 5.62 19.34 10.83
C GLN A 78 6.91 19.92 11.39
N ARG A 79 7.14 19.80 12.71
CA ARG A 79 8.36 20.27 13.36
C ARG A 79 9.61 19.61 12.78
N LEU A 80 9.59 18.30 12.56
CA LEU A 80 10.73 17.56 12.00
C LEU A 80 11.09 18.04 10.59
N LEU A 81 10.10 18.28 9.75
CA LEU A 81 10.29 18.61 8.33
C LEU A 81 10.45 20.12 8.07
N THR A 82 10.06 20.98 9.02
CA THR A 82 10.29 22.43 8.96
C THR A 82 11.42 22.91 9.86
N ALA A 83 11.98 22.03 10.70
CA ALA A 83 13.22 22.34 11.40
C ALA A 83 14.31 22.66 10.36
N GLU A 84 15.02 23.76 10.58
CA GLU A 84 16.25 24.00 9.84
C GLU A 84 17.18 22.79 10.02
N PRO A 85 17.86 22.33 8.96
CA PRO A 85 18.81 21.25 9.10
C PRO A 85 19.88 21.68 10.11
N VAL A 86 19.79 21.12 11.31
CA VAL A 86 20.89 21.17 12.26
C VAL A 86 21.93 20.24 11.66
N PHE A 87 22.78 20.79 10.80
CA PHE A 87 24.06 20.16 10.51
C PHE A 87 24.70 19.93 11.88
N PRO A 88 25.03 18.69 12.25
CA PRO A 88 25.79 18.45 13.47
C PRO A 88 26.97 19.42 13.42
N LYS A 89 27.07 20.33 14.40
CA LYS A 89 28.20 21.27 14.49
C LYS A 89 29.54 20.52 14.54
N GLU A 90 29.47 19.25 14.89
CA GLU A 90 30.54 18.27 14.95
C GLU A 90 30.12 17.05 14.13
N MET A 91 29.95 17.19 12.81
CA MET A 91 30.49 16.12 11.97
C MET A 91 32.00 16.22 12.20
N ASP A 92 32.59 15.25 12.89
CA ASP A 92 34.04 15.15 13.10
C ASP A 92 34.74 15.23 11.74
N ARG A 93 35.08 16.46 11.32
CA ARG A 93 35.77 16.73 10.06
C ARG A 93 37.14 16.08 10.03
N GLU A 94 37.66 15.71 11.21
CA GLU A 94 38.88 14.93 11.39
C GLU A 94 38.84 13.57 10.67
N HIS A 95 37.66 13.00 10.37
CA HIS A 95 37.54 11.76 9.61
C HIS A 95 37.12 11.97 8.14
N LEU A 96 36.78 13.19 7.72
CA LEU A 96 36.32 13.48 6.37
C LEU A 96 37.46 13.95 5.44
N GLU A 97 38.59 14.34 6.03
CA GLU A 97 39.77 14.79 5.29
C GLU A 97 40.80 13.66 5.15
N ASP A 98 40.55 12.69 4.27
CA ASP A 98 41.66 11.92 3.65
C ASP A 98 41.29 11.09 2.40
N GLY A 99 40.33 11.54 1.58
CA GLY A 99 39.95 10.75 0.39
C GLY A 99 39.31 11.45 -0.80
N LEU A 100 38.91 12.73 -0.68
CA LEU A 100 38.32 13.45 -1.82
C LEU A 100 39.35 14.34 -2.49
N THR A 101 39.64 14.03 -3.76
CA THR A 101 40.43 14.91 -4.60
C THR A 101 39.69 16.23 -4.86
N ASP A 102 40.42 17.27 -5.25
CA ASP A 102 39.80 18.56 -5.59
C ASP A 102 38.86 18.46 -6.79
N GLU A 103 39.00 17.42 -7.62
CA GLU A 103 38.09 17.09 -8.72
C GLU A 103 36.74 16.60 -8.16
N ASP A 104 36.76 15.66 -7.21
CA ASP A 104 35.57 15.08 -6.59
C ASP A 104 34.78 16.12 -5.78
N ARG A 105 35.49 17.03 -5.11
CA ARG A 105 34.84 18.16 -4.42
C ARG A 105 34.12 19.10 -5.37
N ARG A 106 34.71 19.35 -6.55
CA ARG A 106 34.10 20.19 -7.57
C ARG A 106 32.89 19.50 -8.19
N SER A 107 32.96 18.19 -8.46
CA SER A 107 31.85 17.44 -9.05
C SER A 107 30.62 17.37 -8.13
N LEU A 108 30.82 17.22 -6.81
CA LEU A 108 29.73 17.20 -5.81
C LEU A 108 28.99 18.55 -5.67
N CYS A 109 29.59 19.66 -6.12
CA CYS A 109 28.96 20.97 -6.10
C CYS A 109 28.23 21.32 -7.41
N VAL A 110 28.26 20.44 -8.42
CA VAL A 110 27.53 20.65 -9.68
C VAL A 110 26.10 20.17 -9.52
N MET A 111 25.14 20.90 -10.10
CA MET A 111 23.74 20.47 -10.14
C MET A 111 23.60 19.16 -10.92
N PRO A 112 22.92 18.14 -10.37
CA PRO A 112 22.75 16.87 -11.07
C PRO A 112 21.93 17.09 -12.34
N THR A 113 22.26 16.33 -13.38
CA THR A 113 21.55 16.35 -14.66
C THR A 113 20.23 15.59 -14.57
N LEU A 114 19.30 15.90 -15.48
CA LEU A 114 17.99 15.25 -15.53
C LEU A 114 18.10 13.73 -15.77
N GLU A 115 19.13 13.29 -16.50
CA GLU A 115 19.39 11.88 -16.77
C GLU A 115 19.85 11.13 -15.51
N GLU A 116 20.77 11.70 -14.73
CA GLU A 116 21.20 11.15 -13.43
C GLU A 116 20.04 11.01 -12.45
N VAL A 117 19.18 12.03 -12.38
CA VAL A 117 17.97 12.00 -11.55
C VAL A 117 17.03 10.89 -12.00
N ARG A 118 16.86 10.69 -13.32
CA ARG A 118 15.99 9.64 -13.86
C ARG A 118 16.52 8.24 -13.58
N GLU A 119 17.83 8.03 -13.63
CA GLU A 119 18.44 6.73 -13.29
C GLU A 119 18.35 6.41 -11.80
N ALA A 120 18.56 7.41 -10.92
CA ALA A 120 18.46 7.22 -9.48
C ALA A 120 17.03 6.92 -9.00
N VAL A 121 16.01 7.36 -9.76
CA VAL A 121 14.59 7.19 -9.42
C VAL A 121 13.98 5.95 -10.09
N GLN A 122 14.79 5.00 -10.58
CA GLN A 122 14.27 3.72 -11.12
C GLN A 122 13.42 2.99 -10.07
N TYR A 123 12.12 2.94 -10.34
CA TYR A 123 11.10 2.12 -9.68
C TYR A 123 11.04 0.72 -10.30
#